data_AF-T2JFJ9-F1
#
_entry.id   AF-T2JFJ9-F1
#
_cell.length_a   1.000
_cell.length_b   1.000
_cell.length_c   1.000
_cell.angle_alpha   90.00
_cell.angle_beta   90.00
_cell.angle_gamma   90.00
#
_symmetry.space_group_name_H-M   'P 1'
#
loop_
_entity.id
_entity.type
_entity.pdbx_description
1 polymer ?
#
loop_
_entity_poly.entity_id
_entity_poly.type
_entity_poly.pdbx_seq_one_letter_code
_entity_poly.pdbx_strand_id
1 'polypeptide(L)'
;MLHPFTKLHRFVNMDSYITNGKRLRAKKPTSSEPRKSNRNYTRMTTTLQQRESVSLWEQFCQWVTSTNNRIYVGWFGTLMIPTLLTATTCFIIAFIAAPPVDIDGIREPVAGSLLYGNNIVSGAVVPSSNAIGLHFYPIWEAASLDEWLYNGGPYQLVVFHFLIGVFCYMGRQWELSYRLGMRPWICVAYSAPVSAATAVFLIYPIGQGSFSDGMPLGISGTFNFMFVFQAEHNILMHPFH
;
A
#
# COMPACT_ATOMS: atom_id res chain seq x y z
N MET A 1 26.21 42.37 17.28
CA MET A 1 25.78 43.20 16.14
C MET A 1 24.64 42.45 15.45
N LEU A 2 23.36 42.75 15.71
CA LEU A 2 22.53 43.78 15.03
C LEU A 2 22.53 43.54 13.50
N HIS A 3 21.46 43.32 12.73
CA HIS A 3 20.00 43.21 12.88
C HIS A 3 19.49 42.51 11.57
N PRO A 4 18.25 41.98 11.51
CA PRO A 4 17.71 41.14 10.46
C PRO A 4 16.79 41.88 9.46
N PHE A 5 16.60 41.33 8.26
CA PHE A 5 15.63 41.82 7.26
C PHE A 5 14.25 41.13 7.39
N THR A 6 13.35 41.89 7.99
CA THR A 6 11.90 42.05 7.79
C THR A 6 11.12 41.27 6.72
N LYS A 7 10.02 40.69 7.22
CA LYS A 7 8.60 40.75 6.76
C LYS A 7 8.20 40.21 5.38
N LEU A 8 7.43 39.12 5.41
CA LEU A 8 6.25 38.98 4.55
C LEU A 8 5.10 38.31 5.34
N HIS A 9 4.25 39.13 5.96
CA HIS A 9 2.92 38.75 6.42
C HIS A 9 1.93 38.98 5.27
N ARG A 10 1.21 37.95 4.84
CA ARG A 10 -0.18 38.09 4.35
C ARG A 10 -1.01 36.92 4.86
N PHE A 11 -1.68 37.19 5.97
CA PHE A 11 -2.89 36.50 6.39
C PHE A 11 -3.99 36.75 5.34
N VAL A 12 -4.60 35.68 4.83
CA VAL A 12 -5.90 35.76 4.16
C VAL A 12 -6.95 35.49 5.24
N ASN A 13 -7.54 36.56 5.76
CA ASN A 13 -8.70 36.51 6.64
C ASN A 13 -9.94 36.54 5.75
N MET A 14 -10.75 35.48 5.79
CA MET A 14 -11.96 35.32 5.00
C MET A 14 -13.17 35.43 5.95
N ASP A 15 -13.49 36.66 6.36
CA ASP A 15 -14.68 36.98 7.17
C ASP A 15 -15.30 38.28 6.64
N SER A 16 -16.23 38.15 5.68
CA SER A 16 -17.21 39.20 5.38
C SER A 16 -18.32 38.67 4.45
N TYR A 17 -19.28 37.92 5.00
CA TYR A 17 -20.61 37.83 4.39
C TYR A 17 -21.56 38.73 5.18
N ILE A 18 -21.88 39.86 4.53
CA ILE A 18 -22.72 40.95 5.00
C ILE A 18 -24.18 40.45 5.15
N THR A 19 -24.69 40.59 6.37
CA THR A 19 -26.10 40.49 6.73
C THR A 19 -26.83 41.77 6.30
N ASN A 20 -27.66 41.68 5.25
CA ASN A 20 -28.54 42.80 4.85
C ASN A 20 -29.82 42.80 5.70
N GLY A 21 -29.78 43.50 6.83
CA GLY A 21 -30.95 43.87 7.62
C GLY A 21 -31.57 45.18 7.10
N LYS A 22 -32.79 45.12 6.55
CA LYS A 22 -33.66 46.30 6.36
C LYS A 22 -34.81 46.26 7.37
N ARG A 23 -34.87 47.28 8.24
CA ARG A 23 -35.95 47.54 9.21
C ARG A 23 -37.11 48.30 8.56
N LEU A 24 -38.30 47.77 8.78
CA LEU A 24 -39.57 48.40 9.19
C LEU A 24 -40.23 49.49 8.34
N ARG A 25 -41.47 49.22 7.91
CA ARG A 25 -42.58 50.18 8.03
C ARG A 25 -43.92 49.47 8.26
N ALA A 26 -44.52 49.71 9.42
CA ALA A 26 -45.85 49.26 9.78
C ALA A 26 -46.93 50.15 9.14
N LYS A 27 -48.00 49.55 8.62
CA LYS A 27 -49.27 50.22 8.30
C LYS A 27 -50.42 49.33 8.81
N LYS A 28 -51.28 49.91 9.66
CA LYS A 28 -52.54 49.32 10.18
C LYS A 28 -53.73 49.76 9.30
N PRO A 29 -54.96 49.20 9.45
CA PRO A 29 -55.71 48.59 8.35
C PRO A 29 -57.01 49.35 7.99
N THR A 30 -57.56 49.11 6.79
CA THR A 30 -58.93 49.51 6.45
C THR A 30 -59.62 48.55 5.46
N SER A 31 -60.81 48.10 5.91
CA SER A 31 -62.05 47.79 5.19
C SER A 31 -62.11 46.76 4.04
N SER A 32 -62.71 45.60 4.39
CA SER A 32 -63.85 44.93 3.75
C SER A 32 -63.92 44.78 2.22
N GLU A 33 -63.62 43.57 1.73
CA GLU A 33 -64.20 43.00 0.50
C GLU A 33 -64.52 41.50 0.71
N PRO A 34 -65.59 40.97 0.08
CA PRO A 34 -66.11 39.64 0.38
C PRO A 34 -65.31 38.51 -0.31
N ARG A 35 -65.13 37.41 0.43
CA ARG A 35 -64.46 36.17 0.01
C ARG A 35 -65.09 35.57 -1.25
N LYS A 36 -64.37 35.54 -2.37
CA LYS A 36 -64.60 34.58 -3.45
C LYS A 36 -63.88 33.27 -3.09
N SER A 37 -64.64 32.18 -2.97
CA SER A 37 -64.09 30.84 -2.75
C SER A 37 -63.40 30.33 -4.02
N ASN A 38 -62.12 30.63 -4.19
CA ASN A 38 -61.28 29.86 -5.12
C ASN A 38 -60.83 28.60 -4.40
N ARG A 39 -61.39 27.45 -4.80
CA ARG A 39 -60.81 26.14 -4.52
C ARG A 39 -59.41 26.12 -5.10
N ASN A 40 -58.41 26.38 -4.27
CA ASN A 40 -57.03 26.07 -4.59
C ASN A 40 -56.93 24.54 -4.65
N TYR A 41 -56.96 23.98 -5.85
CA TYR A 41 -56.34 22.68 -6.06
C TYR A 41 -54.87 22.88 -5.72
N THR A 42 -54.47 22.43 -4.51
CA THR A 42 -53.06 22.26 -4.18
C THR A 42 -52.53 21.25 -5.18
N ARG A 43 -51.96 21.74 -6.28
CA ARG A 43 -51.12 20.94 -7.17
C ARG A 43 -49.93 20.57 -6.30
N MET A 44 -50.02 19.43 -5.59
CA MET A 44 -48.84 18.74 -5.08
C MET A 44 -48.01 18.45 -6.32
N THR A 45 -47.13 19.39 -6.64
CA THR A 45 -45.95 19.11 -7.42
C THR A 45 -45.16 18.21 -6.50
N THR A 46 -45.41 16.91 -6.63
CA THR A 46 -44.42 15.91 -6.27
C THR A 46 -43.18 16.30 -7.06
N THR A 47 -42.29 17.06 -6.42
CA THR A 47 -40.89 17.08 -6.80
C THR A 47 -40.46 15.63 -6.62
N LEU A 48 -40.68 14.82 -7.67
CA LEU A 48 -39.85 13.68 -7.97
C LEU A 48 -38.45 14.28 -8.02
N GLN A 49 -37.83 14.33 -6.85
CA GLN A 49 -36.41 14.47 -6.70
C GLN A 49 -35.91 13.27 -7.47
N GLN A 50 -35.60 13.50 -8.75
CA GLN A 50 -34.89 12.57 -9.58
C GLN A 50 -33.62 12.34 -8.77
N ARG A 51 -33.63 11.27 -7.97
CA ARG A 51 -32.41 10.65 -7.49
C ARG A 51 -31.73 10.32 -8.80
N GLU A 52 -30.86 11.21 -9.27
CA GLU A 52 -29.86 10.82 -10.24
C GLU A 52 -29.25 9.57 -9.62
N SER A 53 -29.56 8.44 -10.23
CA SER A 53 -29.02 7.16 -9.81
C SER A 53 -27.51 7.30 -10.00
N VAL A 54 -26.81 7.54 -8.90
CA VAL A 54 -25.35 7.61 -8.81
C VAL A 54 -24.79 6.48 -9.69
N SER A 55 -23.87 6.81 -10.60
CA SER A 55 -23.34 5.81 -11.54
C SER A 55 -22.70 4.63 -10.77
N LEU A 56 -22.68 3.43 -11.36
CA LEU A 56 -22.04 2.27 -10.73
C LEU A 56 -20.58 2.57 -10.35
N TRP A 57 -19.87 3.29 -11.22
CA TRP A 57 -18.50 3.70 -10.97
C TRP A 57 -18.37 4.63 -9.77
N GLU A 58 -19.29 5.58 -9.63
CA GLU A 58 -19.30 6.50 -8.50
C GLU A 58 -19.66 5.77 -7.19
N GLN A 59 -20.61 4.84 -7.22
CA GLN A 59 -20.91 3.98 -6.06
C GLN A 59 -19.69 3.15 -5.64
N PHE A 60 -18.97 2.58 -6.61
CA PHE A 60 -17.71 1.87 -6.37
C PHE A 60 -16.66 2.78 -5.74
N CYS A 61 -16.42 3.98 -6.29
CA CYS A 61 -15.47 4.94 -5.75
C CYS A 61 -15.80 5.34 -4.31
N GLN A 62 -17.09 5.60 -4.03
CA GLN A 62 -17.58 5.91 -2.69
C GLN A 62 -17.34 4.75 -1.72
N TRP A 63 -17.56 3.50 -2.15
CA TRP A 63 -17.29 2.32 -1.33
C TRP A 63 -15.80 2.11 -1.06
N VAL A 64 -14.95 2.19 -2.09
CA VAL A 64 -13.49 2.01 -1.98
C VAL A 64 -12.90 3.03 -1.01
N THR A 65 -13.35 4.28 -1.09
CA THR A 65 -12.81 5.39 -0.28
C THR A 65 -13.59 5.64 1.01
N SER A 66 -14.55 4.78 1.35
CA SER A 66 -15.37 4.88 2.56
C SER A 66 -14.54 4.70 3.84
N THR A 67 -14.67 5.65 4.76
CA THR A 67 -14.10 5.59 6.11
C THR A 67 -14.87 4.68 7.05
N ASN A 68 -16.05 4.18 6.63
CA ASN A 68 -16.90 3.31 7.44
C ASN A 68 -16.57 1.82 7.28
N ASN A 69 -15.70 1.47 6.33
CA ASN A 69 -15.21 0.10 6.20
C ASN A 69 -14.39 -0.30 7.44
N ARG A 70 -14.63 -1.51 7.98
CA ARG A 70 -13.90 -2.03 9.15
C ARG A 70 -12.39 -2.03 8.95
N ILE A 71 -11.96 -2.30 7.72
CA ILE A 71 -10.59 -2.13 7.24
C ILE A 71 -10.69 -1.23 6.01
N TYR A 72 -10.08 -0.06 6.07
CA TYR A 72 -10.08 0.88 4.95
C TYR A 72 -9.51 0.23 3.68
N VAL A 73 -10.12 0.43 2.53
CA VAL A 73 -9.59 -0.08 1.25
C VAL A 73 -8.69 1.00 0.65
N GLY A 74 -9.27 2.07 0.11
CA GLY A 74 -8.54 3.12 -0.60
C GLY A 74 -8.04 2.66 -1.96
N TRP A 75 -7.59 3.60 -2.79
CA TRP A 75 -7.03 3.30 -4.10
C TRP A 75 -5.72 2.51 -4.00
N PHE A 76 -4.91 2.76 -2.98
CA PHE A 76 -3.74 1.91 -2.74
C PHE A 76 -4.12 0.50 -2.29
N GLY A 77 -5.25 0.35 -1.59
CA GLY A 77 -5.76 -0.95 -1.16
C GLY A 77 -6.11 -1.88 -2.31
N THR A 78 -6.53 -1.36 -3.46
CA THR A 78 -6.90 -2.18 -4.62
C THR A 78 -5.71 -2.94 -5.21
N LEU A 79 -4.50 -2.40 -5.08
CA LEU A 79 -3.24 -3.09 -5.43
C LEU A 79 -2.66 -3.87 -4.25
N MET A 80 -2.66 -3.27 -3.06
CA MET A 80 -2.07 -3.86 -1.85
C MET A 80 -2.69 -5.21 -1.50
N ILE A 81 -4.03 -5.32 -1.55
CA ILE A 81 -4.74 -6.53 -1.13
C ILE A 81 -4.35 -7.74 -2.00
N PRO A 82 -4.51 -7.72 -3.33
CA PRO A 82 -4.17 -8.87 -4.15
C PRO A 82 -2.67 -9.21 -4.09
N THR A 83 -1.76 -8.23 -4.06
CA THR A 83 -0.33 -8.54 -4.03
C THR A 83 0.11 -9.16 -2.71
N LEU A 84 -0.34 -8.63 -1.56
CA LEU A 84 -0.02 -9.21 -0.25
C LEU A 84 -0.68 -10.59 -0.06
N LEU A 85 -1.89 -10.81 -0.57
CA LEU A 85 -2.52 -12.12 -0.54
C LEU A 85 -1.74 -13.15 -1.36
N THR A 86 -1.31 -12.79 -2.59
CA THR A 86 -0.48 -13.65 -3.43
C THR A 86 0.85 -13.97 -2.76
N ALA A 87 1.56 -12.96 -2.25
CA ALA A 87 2.84 -13.14 -1.56
C ALA A 87 2.70 -14.04 -0.32
N THR A 88 1.69 -13.78 0.52
CA THR A 88 1.44 -14.56 1.74
C THR A 88 1.09 -16.01 1.41
N THR A 89 0.24 -16.24 0.41
CA THR A 89 -0.18 -17.59 0.02
C THR A 89 0.99 -18.39 -0.54
N CYS A 90 1.78 -17.79 -1.43
CA CYS A 90 2.96 -18.44 -2.00
C CYS A 90 4.01 -18.72 -0.90
N PHE A 91 4.27 -17.77 0.00
CA PHE A 91 5.19 -17.94 1.11
C PHE A 91 4.79 -19.11 2.01
N ILE A 92 3.52 -19.18 2.44
CA ILE A 92 3.04 -20.26 3.32
C ILE A 92 3.20 -21.62 2.64
N ILE A 93 2.79 -21.75 1.39
CA ILE A 93 2.88 -23.02 0.66
C ILE A 93 4.34 -23.42 0.46
N ALA A 94 5.19 -22.48 0.02
CA ALA A 94 6.60 -22.75 -0.22
C ALA A 94 7.35 -23.13 1.06
N PHE A 95 7.10 -22.42 2.16
CA PHE A 95 7.71 -22.69 3.46
C PHE A 95 7.33 -24.08 4.00
N ILE A 96 6.12 -24.56 3.71
CA ILE A 96 5.66 -25.88 4.15
C ILE A 96 6.18 -26.99 3.21
N ALA A 97 6.08 -26.81 1.89
CA ALA A 97 6.11 -27.91 0.94
C ALA A 97 7.03 -27.73 -0.29
N ALA A 98 7.77 -26.62 -0.42
CA ALA A 98 8.66 -26.46 -1.57
C ALA A 98 9.77 -27.54 -1.58
N PRO A 99 10.10 -28.12 -2.75
CA PRO A 99 11.25 -29.00 -2.88
C PRO A 99 12.57 -28.23 -2.71
N PRO A 100 13.70 -28.93 -2.61
CA PRO A 100 15.02 -28.31 -2.57
C PRO A 100 15.32 -27.42 -3.80
N VAL A 101 16.01 -26.31 -3.59
CA VAL A 101 16.27 -25.25 -4.57
C VAL A 101 17.77 -25.12 -4.84
N ASP A 102 18.18 -25.05 -6.11
CA ASP A 102 19.59 -24.87 -6.52
C ASP A 102 20.00 -23.38 -6.48
N ILE A 103 20.23 -22.85 -5.28
CA ILE A 103 20.50 -21.42 -5.03
C ILE A 103 21.74 -20.90 -5.77
N ASP A 104 22.83 -21.66 -5.80
CA ASP A 104 24.10 -21.21 -6.38
C ASP A 104 24.23 -21.57 -7.87
N GLY A 105 23.27 -22.31 -8.43
CA GLY A 105 23.29 -22.75 -9.83
C GLY A 105 24.35 -23.82 -10.13
N ILE A 106 24.89 -24.46 -9.08
CA ILE A 106 25.94 -25.49 -9.18
C ILE A 106 25.38 -26.91 -9.10
N ARG A 107 24.05 -27.07 -9.17
CA ARG A 107 23.32 -28.33 -9.01
C ARG A 107 23.46 -28.92 -7.61
N GLU A 108 23.49 -28.07 -6.59
CA GLU A 108 23.48 -28.46 -5.17
C GLU A 108 22.23 -27.91 -4.48
N PRO A 109 21.10 -28.65 -4.52
CA PRO A 109 19.84 -28.13 -4.00
C PRO A 109 19.81 -28.04 -2.47
N VAL A 110 19.37 -26.89 -1.97
CA VAL A 110 19.18 -26.62 -0.54
C VAL A 110 17.72 -26.84 -0.17
N ALA A 111 17.48 -27.70 0.82
CA ALA A 111 16.14 -27.93 1.35
C ALA A 111 15.72 -26.79 2.29
N GLY A 112 14.66 -26.06 1.95
CA GLY A 112 14.15 -24.95 2.77
C GLY A 112 12.84 -25.23 3.51
N SER A 113 12.06 -26.22 3.11
CA SER A 113 10.69 -26.39 3.61
C SER A 113 10.57 -27.41 4.76
N LEU A 114 9.46 -27.31 5.50
CA LEU A 114 9.18 -28.18 6.65
C LEU A 114 9.05 -29.66 6.26
N LEU A 115 8.36 -29.97 5.16
CA LEU A 115 8.20 -31.36 4.69
C LEU A 115 9.52 -32.01 4.25
N TYR A 116 10.53 -31.20 3.94
CA TYR A 116 11.87 -31.65 3.56
C TYR A 116 12.87 -31.58 4.72
N GLY A 117 12.38 -31.70 5.97
CA GLY A 117 13.23 -31.93 7.14
C GLY A 117 13.65 -30.68 7.91
N ASN A 118 13.10 -29.51 7.61
CA ASN A 118 13.35 -28.30 8.37
C ASN A 118 12.38 -28.10 9.53
N ASN A 119 12.83 -27.38 10.55
CA ASN A 119 11.98 -26.83 11.59
C ASN A 119 11.72 -25.33 11.34
N ILE A 120 11.01 -24.64 12.24
CA ILE A 120 10.69 -23.20 12.08
C ILE A 120 11.96 -22.32 12.03
N VAL A 121 13.04 -22.72 12.70
CA VAL A 121 14.29 -21.96 12.74
C VAL A 121 15.14 -22.18 11.49
N SER A 122 15.24 -23.43 11.03
CA SER A 122 16.04 -23.79 9.85
C SER A 122 15.30 -23.56 8.53
N GLY A 123 13.96 -23.54 8.55
CA GLY A 123 13.14 -23.37 7.36
C GLY A 123 13.27 -21.99 6.72
N ALA A 124 13.22 -21.96 5.39
CA ALA A 124 13.26 -20.76 4.58
C ALA A 124 12.60 -20.99 3.21
N VAL A 125 12.07 -19.91 2.61
CA VAL A 125 11.93 -19.87 1.15
C VAL A 125 13.28 -19.43 0.58
N VAL A 126 13.94 -20.35 -0.11
CA VAL A 126 15.31 -20.22 -0.62
C VAL A 126 15.34 -19.25 -1.81
N PRO A 127 16.32 -18.33 -1.90
CA PRO A 127 16.53 -17.45 -3.05
C PRO A 127 16.58 -18.15 -4.40
N SER A 128 16.27 -17.42 -5.47
CA SER A 128 16.32 -17.97 -6.84
C SER A 128 17.75 -18.25 -7.27
N SER A 129 17.91 -19.26 -8.13
CA SER A 129 19.21 -19.74 -8.59
C SER A 129 20.09 -18.64 -9.19
N ASN A 130 21.39 -18.67 -8.90
CA ASN A 130 22.38 -17.80 -9.51
C ASN A 130 22.49 -18.00 -11.04
N ALA A 131 22.07 -19.16 -11.55
CA ALA A 131 21.96 -19.38 -13.00
C ALA A 131 20.91 -18.46 -13.66
N ILE A 132 19.95 -17.94 -12.90
CA ILE A 132 18.98 -16.93 -13.34
C ILE A 132 19.60 -15.52 -13.21
N GLY A 133 20.43 -15.27 -12.20
CA GLY A 133 20.97 -13.94 -11.92
C GLY A 133 19.85 -12.93 -11.63
N LEU A 134 19.78 -11.86 -12.45
CA LEU A 134 18.72 -10.83 -12.38
C LEU A 134 17.57 -11.04 -13.36
N HIS A 135 17.56 -12.15 -14.12
CA HIS A 135 16.47 -12.39 -15.05
C HIS A 135 15.14 -12.55 -14.31
N PHE A 136 14.10 -11.93 -14.88
CA PHE A 136 12.74 -12.06 -14.37
C PHE A 136 12.24 -13.47 -14.67
N TYR A 137 11.97 -14.26 -13.63
CA TYR A 137 11.63 -15.69 -13.75
C TYR A 137 10.20 -15.98 -13.24
N PRO A 138 9.16 -15.56 -13.98
CA PRO A 138 7.79 -15.88 -13.66
C PRO A 138 7.46 -17.35 -13.96
N ILE A 139 6.32 -17.83 -13.46
CA ILE A 139 5.88 -19.22 -13.65
C ILE A 139 5.84 -19.62 -15.13
N TRP A 140 5.42 -18.71 -16.01
CA TRP A 140 5.29 -18.97 -17.46
C TRP A 140 6.62 -18.94 -18.23
N GLU A 141 7.73 -18.60 -17.59
CA GLU A 141 9.06 -18.70 -18.21
C GLU A 141 9.67 -20.10 -18.05
N ALA A 142 9.22 -20.85 -17.03
CA ALA A 142 9.64 -22.23 -16.82
C ALA A 142 8.87 -23.19 -17.74
N ALA A 143 9.51 -24.30 -18.14
CA ALA A 143 8.84 -25.35 -18.91
C ALA A 143 7.82 -26.14 -18.07
N SER A 144 8.02 -26.19 -16.75
CA SER A 144 7.10 -26.84 -15.80
C SER A 144 7.15 -26.18 -14.43
N LEU A 145 6.16 -26.50 -13.57
CA LEU A 145 6.21 -26.10 -12.17
C LEU A 145 7.37 -26.74 -11.42
N ASP A 146 7.77 -27.97 -11.77
CA ASP A 146 8.89 -28.65 -11.11
C ASP A 146 10.21 -27.91 -11.37
N GLU A 147 10.43 -27.46 -12.61
CA GLU A 147 11.59 -26.62 -12.96
C GLU A 147 11.51 -25.26 -12.24
N TRP A 148 10.33 -24.63 -12.22
CA TRP A 148 10.14 -23.36 -11.54
C TRP A 148 10.46 -23.44 -10.05
N LEU A 149 10.04 -24.53 -9.39
CA LEU A 149 10.34 -24.80 -7.99
C LEU A 149 11.82 -25.10 -7.77
N TYR A 150 12.45 -25.93 -8.62
CA TYR A 150 13.87 -26.26 -8.53
C TYR A 150 14.77 -25.02 -8.61
N ASN A 151 14.40 -24.06 -9.45
CA ASN A 151 15.16 -22.82 -9.65
C ASN A 151 14.81 -21.70 -8.66
N GLY A 152 13.96 -21.96 -7.65
CA GLY A 152 13.64 -20.98 -6.61
C GLY A 152 12.69 -19.86 -7.06
N GLY A 153 11.86 -20.12 -8.06
CA GLY A 153 10.83 -19.20 -8.54
C GLY A 153 9.89 -18.62 -7.44
N PRO A 154 9.50 -19.37 -6.39
CA PRO A 154 8.70 -18.83 -5.29
C PRO A 154 9.32 -17.60 -4.63
N TYR A 155 10.65 -17.53 -4.53
CA TYR A 155 11.34 -16.39 -3.92
C TYR A 155 11.06 -15.09 -4.66
N GLN A 156 11.28 -15.07 -5.99
CA GLN A 156 11.03 -13.89 -6.81
C GLN A 156 9.54 -13.48 -6.76
N LEU A 157 8.63 -14.45 -6.84
CA LEU A 157 7.19 -14.18 -6.76
C LEU A 157 6.83 -13.50 -5.43
N VAL A 158 7.29 -14.05 -4.31
CA VAL A 158 7.02 -13.50 -2.97
C VAL A 158 7.63 -12.12 -2.83
N VAL A 159 8.91 -11.94 -3.16
CA VAL A 159 9.63 -10.66 -3.01
C VAL A 159 8.97 -9.56 -3.83
N PHE A 160 8.69 -9.77 -5.12
CA PHE A 160 8.12 -8.74 -5.97
C PHE A 160 6.70 -8.34 -5.54
N HIS A 161 5.84 -9.31 -5.22
CA HIS A 161 4.49 -9.01 -4.75
C HIS A 161 4.50 -8.36 -3.36
N PHE A 162 5.40 -8.79 -2.48
CA PHE A 162 5.58 -8.18 -1.16
C PHE A 162 6.02 -6.72 -1.27
N LEU A 163 7.03 -6.41 -2.08
CA LEU A 163 7.53 -5.03 -2.26
C LEU A 163 6.44 -4.10 -2.80
N ILE A 164 5.70 -4.52 -3.84
CA ILE A 164 4.55 -3.75 -4.35
C ILE A 164 3.50 -3.56 -3.24
N GLY A 165 3.22 -4.62 -2.47
CA GLY A 165 2.29 -4.58 -1.35
C GLY A 165 2.67 -3.58 -0.27
N VAL A 166 3.94 -3.55 0.18
CA VAL A 166 4.39 -2.60 1.22
C VAL A 166 4.50 -1.16 0.72
N PHE A 167 4.84 -0.94 -0.56
CA PHE A 167 4.77 0.38 -1.17
C PHE A 167 3.32 0.91 -1.20
N CYS A 168 2.37 0.06 -1.58
CA CYS A 168 0.95 0.42 -1.54
C CYS A 168 0.46 0.60 -0.10
N TYR A 169 0.93 -0.20 0.86
CA TYR A 169 0.58 -0.04 2.27
C TYR A 169 1.03 1.33 2.81
N MET A 170 2.24 1.78 2.46
CA MET A 170 2.73 3.13 2.76
C MET A 170 1.82 4.23 2.17
N GLY A 171 1.45 4.09 0.89
CA GLY A 171 0.51 5.01 0.24
C GLY A 171 -0.88 5.00 0.88
N ARG A 172 -1.38 3.83 1.31
CA ARG A 172 -2.67 3.69 2.00
C ARG A 172 -2.69 4.38 3.36
N GLN A 173 -1.57 4.36 4.11
CA GLN A 173 -1.46 5.12 5.36
C GLN A 173 -1.62 6.62 5.11
N TRP A 174 -0.99 7.15 4.05
CA TRP A 174 -1.16 8.53 3.63
C TRP A 174 -2.61 8.81 3.20
N GLU A 175 -3.21 7.97 2.35
CA GLU A 175 -4.56 8.16 1.83
C GLU A 175 -5.59 8.22 2.96
N LEU A 176 -5.52 7.30 3.92
CA LEU A 176 -6.41 7.31 5.09
C LEU A 176 -6.18 8.54 5.98
N SER A 177 -4.92 8.94 6.20
CA SER A 177 -4.61 10.15 6.97
C SER A 177 -5.27 11.39 6.36
N TYR A 178 -5.29 11.48 5.03
CA TYR A 178 -5.95 12.55 4.31
C TYR A 178 -7.48 12.50 4.47
N ARG A 179 -8.10 11.32 4.36
CA ARG A 179 -9.56 11.16 4.54
C ARG A 179 -10.03 11.53 5.95
N LEU A 180 -9.19 11.31 6.95
CA LEU A 180 -9.49 11.64 8.36
C LEU A 180 -9.05 13.05 8.76
N GLY A 181 -8.43 13.83 7.87
CA GLY A 181 -7.90 15.16 8.19
C GLY A 181 -6.72 15.14 9.17
N MET A 182 -5.99 14.02 9.24
CA MET A 182 -4.81 13.85 10.09
C MET A 182 -3.56 14.45 9.42
N ARG A 183 -2.51 14.68 10.22
CA ARG A 183 -1.19 15.08 9.70
C ARG A 183 -0.52 13.87 8.98
N PRO A 184 0.11 14.05 7.80
CA PRO A 184 0.45 12.94 6.90
C PRO A 184 1.86 12.33 7.08
N TRP A 185 2.41 12.19 8.30
CA TRP A 185 3.79 11.69 8.49
C TRP A 185 3.92 10.25 9.00
N ILE A 186 2.82 9.53 9.20
CA ILE A 186 2.89 8.11 9.58
C ILE A 186 3.57 7.30 8.45
N CYS A 187 3.22 7.58 7.19
CA CYS A 187 3.84 6.94 6.03
C CYS A 187 5.34 7.29 5.91
N VAL A 188 5.75 8.48 6.35
CA VAL A 188 7.16 8.90 6.38
C VAL A 188 7.95 8.12 7.43
N ALA A 189 7.36 7.82 8.59
CA ALA A 189 8.01 6.92 9.55
C ALA A 189 8.08 5.49 8.99
N TYR A 190 7.02 5.02 8.32
CA TYR A 190 6.98 3.69 7.70
C TYR A 190 7.91 3.53 6.49
N SER A 191 8.35 4.63 5.87
CA SER A 191 9.31 4.54 4.76
C SER A 191 10.68 4.00 5.19
N ALA A 192 11.05 4.12 6.46
CA ALA A 192 12.32 3.58 6.98
C ALA A 192 12.40 2.04 6.86
N PRO A 193 11.47 1.24 7.43
CA PRO A 193 11.48 -0.21 7.23
C PRO A 193 11.23 -0.63 5.78
N VAL A 194 10.43 0.12 5.01
CA VAL A 194 10.24 -0.14 3.57
C VAL A 194 11.55 0.02 2.80
N SER A 195 12.35 1.04 3.14
CA SER A 195 13.66 1.25 2.51
C SER A 195 14.65 0.14 2.88
N ALA A 196 14.66 -0.30 4.15
CA ALA A 196 15.49 -1.43 4.59
C ALA A 196 15.12 -2.74 3.87
N ALA A 197 13.82 -3.05 3.75
CA ALA A 197 13.35 -4.22 3.00
C ALA A 197 13.71 -4.13 1.51
N THR A 198 13.57 -2.95 0.90
CA THR A 198 13.97 -2.71 -0.50
C THR A 198 15.48 -2.90 -0.68
N ALA A 199 16.29 -2.49 0.30
CA ALA A 199 17.74 -2.65 0.25
C ALA A 199 18.16 -4.12 0.19
N VAL A 200 17.64 -4.96 1.09
CA VAL A 200 18.06 -6.37 1.20
C VAL A 200 17.41 -7.30 0.17
N PHE A 201 16.23 -6.98 -0.34
CA PHE A 201 15.51 -7.83 -1.29
C PHE A 201 15.62 -7.39 -2.76
N LEU A 202 16.06 -6.17 -3.03
CA LEU A 202 16.13 -5.65 -4.40
C LEU A 202 17.46 -4.97 -4.71
N ILE A 203 17.86 -3.96 -3.93
CA ILE A 203 19.06 -3.17 -4.26
C ILE A 203 20.34 -3.99 -4.14
N TYR A 204 20.49 -4.76 -3.06
CA TYR A 204 21.66 -5.61 -2.86
C TYR A 204 21.78 -6.69 -3.95
N PRO A 205 20.72 -7.47 -4.28
CA PRO A 205 20.71 -8.34 -5.45
C PRO A 205 21.13 -7.67 -6.76
N ILE A 206 20.59 -6.48 -7.05
CA ILE A 206 20.94 -5.73 -8.26
C ILE A 206 22.43 -5.36 -8.26
N GLY A 207 22.97 -4.96 -7.10
CA GLY A 207 24.38 -4.62 -6.94
C GLY A 207 25.32 -5.81 -7.12
N GLN A 208 24.92 -6.99 -6.65
CA GLN A 208 25.69 -8.24 -6.80
C GLN A 208 25.48 -8.91 -8.17
N GLY A 209 24.40 -8.59 -8.87
CA GLY A 209 24.07 -9.18 -10.17
C GLY A 209 23.26 -10.47 -10.08
N SER A 210 22.71 -10.82 -8.91
CA SER A 210 21.88 -12.00 -8.75
C SER A 210 20.89 -11.90 -7.58
N PHE A 211 19.70 -12.46 -7.76
CA PHE A 211 18.75 -12.67 -6.67
C PHE A 211 19.14 -13.81 -5.72
N SER A 212 20.13 -14.64 -6.05
CA SER A 212 20.69 -15.65 -5.14
C SER A 212 21.30 -15.02 -3.88
N ASP A 213 21.87 -13.82 -4.02
CA ASP A 213 22.50 -13.08 -2.91
C ASP A 213 21.51 -12.22 -2.12
N GLY A 214 20.22 -12.27 -2.49
CA GLY A 214 19.16 -11.66 -1.71
C GLY A 214 18.97 -12.36 -0.37
N MET A 215 18.54 -11.62 0.65
CA MET A 215 18.29 -12.21 1.97
C MET A 215 17.24 -13.34 1.86
N PRO A 216 17.53 -14.58 2.31
CA PRO A 216 16.56 -15.67 2.31
C PRO A 216 15.36 -15.40 3.21
N LEU A 217 14.19 -15.96 2.88
CA LEU A 217 12.98 -15.77 3.69
C LEU A 217 12.87 -16.83 4.80
N GLY A 218 13.76 -16.75 5.79
CA GLY A 218 13.81 -17.67 6.94
C GLY A 218 14.79 -17.22 8.01
N ILE A 219 14.64 -17.72 9.24
CA ILE A 219 15.43 -17.25 10.39
C ILE A 219 16.92 -17.55 10.21
N SER A 220 17.27 -18.82 9.95
CA SER A 220 18.66 -19.21 9.73
C SER A 220 19.26 -18.59 8.46
N GLY A 221 18.43 -18.41 7.43
CA GLY A 221 18.84 -17.73 6.19
C GLY A 221 19.21 -16.27 6.40
N THR A 222 18.49 -15.54 7.28
CA THR A 222 18.88 -14.18 7.67
C THR A 222 20.26 -14.15 8.34
N PHE A 223 20.57 -15.10 9.22
CA PHE A 223 21.90 -15.16 9.83
C PHE A 223 22.99 -15.46 8.80
N ASN A 224 22.73 -16.37 7.87
CA ASN A 224 23.64 -16.65 6.77
C ASN A 224 23.93 -15.39 5.94
N PHE A 225 22.89 -14.66 5.54
CA PHE A 225 23.03 -13.38 4.84
C PHE A 225 23.91 -12.39 5.62
N MET A 226 23.67 -12.22 6.93
CA MET A 226 24.45 -11.30 7.77
C MET A 226 25.93 -11.70 7.85
N PHE A 227 26.24 -12.99 7.97
CA PHE A 227 27.62 -13.46 8.04
C PHE A 227 28.37 -13.28 6.72
N VAL A 228 27.73 -13.61 5.59
CA VAL A 228 28.30 -13.38 4.25
C VAL A 228 28.50 -11.88 4.01
N PHE A 229 27.51 -11.05 4.35
CA PHE A 229 27.61 -9.60 4.20
C PHE A 229 28.74 -9.00 5.05
N GLN A 230 28.95 -9.50 6.28
CA GLN A 230 30.09 -9.09 7.10
C GLN A 230 31.43 -9.53 6.48
N ALA A 231 31.50 -10.73 5.89
CA ALA A 231 32.72 -11.24 5.27
C ALA A 231 33.10 -10.44 4.01
N GLU A 232 32.13 -10.07 3.19
CA GLU A 232 32.36 -9.36 1.93
C GLU A 232 32.52 -7.84 2.09
N HIS A 233 31.74 -7.23 3.01
CA HIS A 233 31.64 -5.77 3.10
C HIS A 233 32.17 -5.19 4.42
N ASN A 234 32.49 -6.03 5.41
CA ASN A 234 32.91 -5.60 6.74
C ASN A 234 31.96 -4.57 7.36
N ILE A 235 30.66 -4.86 7.34
CA ILE A 235 29.58 -3.93 7.70
C ILE A 235 29.72 -3.33 9.10
N LEU A 236 30.29 -4.07 10.05
CA LEU A 236 30.54 -3.56 11.41
C LEU A 236 31.48 -2.34 11.46
N MET A 237 32.27 -2.10 10.40
CA MET A 237 33.15 -0.95 10.28
C MET A 237 32.54 0.20 9.45
N HIS A 238 31.32 0.03 8.93
CA HIS A 238 30.65 1.04 8.12
C HIS A 238 29.76 1.95 8.99
N PRO A 239 29.94 3.29 8.98
CA PRO A 239 29.31 4.20 9.94
C PRO A 239 27.78 4.39 9.78
N PHE A 240 27.19 3.86 8.71
CA PHE A 240 25.72 3.85 8.54
C PHE A 240 25.04 2.65 9.23
N HIS A 241 25.79 1.59 9.53
CA HIS A 241 25.29 0.43 10.28
C HIS A 241 25.44 0.70 11.78
#